data_AF-A0A534RVV6-F1
#
_entry.id   AF-A0A534RVV6-F1
#
_cell.length_a   1.000
_cell.length_b   1.000
_cell.length_c   1.000
_cell.angle_alpha   90.00
_cell.angle_beta   90.00
_cell.angle_gamma   90.00
#
_symmetry.space_group_name_H-M   'P 1'
#
loop_
_entity.id
_entity.type
_entity.pdbx_description
1 polymer ?
#
loop_
_entity_poly.entity_id
_entity_poly.type
_entity_poly.pdbx_seq_one_letter_code
_entity_poly.pdbx_strand_id
1 'polypeptide(L)'
;MIAVGLVSWCLTADVSSAPVPAPTIEGPVTGGLGTPFIAATTFDLSQVGYVEEEFFISGTATAFTNVGPLGSDGHWTAIPGDTAAYKTRILVHRPATPSRFNGTVIVEWLNVSGGLDAAPDWIAAHTGMIHEGMAWVGVSAQFVGVEGGSGLLGLPPRPLKTIDPVRYGSLVHPGDSFSYDMFSQAGQALRHPSGPDP
;
A
#
# COMPACT_ATOMS: atom_id res chain seq x y z
N MET A 1 32.81 -30.05 -47.36
CA MET A 1 31.61 -29.33 -46.89
C MET A 1 31.74 -29.22 -45.38
N ILE A 2 32.04 -28.03 -44.86
CA ILE A 2 32.25 -27.78 -43.42
C ILE A 2 30.93 -27.22 -42.88
N ALA A 3 30.32 -27.90 -41.92
CA ALA A 3 29.14 -27.39 -41.22
C ALA A 3 29.61 -26.52 -40.05
N VAL A 4 29.26 -25.23 -40.09
CA VAL A 4 29.50 -24.29 -38.98
C VAL A 4 28.23 -24.25 -38.14
N GLY A 5 28.30 -24.77 -36.91
CA GLY A 5 27.22 -24.67 -35.94
C GLY A 5 27.27 -23.34 -35.19
N LEU A 6 26.25 -22.50 -35.36
CA LEU A 6 26.03 -21.31 -34.54
C LEU A 6 25.39 -21.74 -33.20
N VAL A 7 26.16 -21.64 -32.12
CA VAL A 7 25.62 -21.74 -30.76
C VAL A 7 25.07 -20.36 -30.39
N SER A 8 23.74 -20.25 -30.33
CA SER A 8 23.07 -19.04 -29.83
C SER A 8 23.09 -19.08 -28.30
N TRP A 9 23.73 -18.10 -27.68
CA TRP A 9 23.70 -17.90 -26.24
C TRP A 9 22.47 -17.05 -25.92
N CYS A 10 21.54 -17.61 -25.15
CA CYS A 10 20.44 -16.85 -24.59
C CYS A 10 21.00 -16.01 -23.43
N LEU A 11 21.26 -14.73 -23.66
CA LEU A 11 21.54 -13.77 -22.59
C LEU A 11 20.24 -13.53 -21.83
N THR A 12 20.08 -14.18 -20.67
CA THR A 12 19.10 -13.75 -19.69
C THR A 12 19.61 -12.44 -19.09
N ALA A 13 18.95 -11.33 -19.40
CA ALA A 13 19.19 -10.09 -18.67
C ALA A 13 18.65 -10.28 -17.25
N ASP A 14 19.55 -10.39 -16.27
CA ASP A 14 19.19 -10.20 -14.87
C ASP A 14 18.73 -8.75 -14.72
N VAL A 15 17.41 -8.54 -14.66
CA VAL A 15 16.87 -7.26 -14.21
C VAL A 15 17.12 -7.19 -12.71
N SER A 16 18.29 -6.66 -12.34
CA SER A 16 18.55 -6.28 -10.96
C SER A 16 17.60 -5.14 -10.62
N SER A 17 16.51 -5.46 -9.92
CA SER A 17 15.68 -4.45 -9.27
C SER A 17 16.59 -3.69 -8.31
N ALA A 18 16.61 -2.36 -8.42
CA ALA A 18 17.20 -1.54 -7.38
C ALA A 18 16.55 -1.91 -6.03
N PRO A 19 17.32 -1.93 -4.92
CA PRO A 19 16.75 -2.21 -3.62
C PRO A 19 15.72 -1.13 -3.28
N VAL A 20 14.51 -1.57 -2.87
CA VAL A 20 13.45 -0.66 -2.44
C VAL A 20 13.90 0.01 -1.12
N PRO A 21 13.88 1.35 -1.02
CA PRO A 21 14.28 2.04 0.20
C PRO A 21 13.45 1.62 1.42
N ALA A 22 14.07 1.58 2.60
CA ALA A 22 13.32 1.42 3.85
C ALA A 22 12.70 2.77 4.26
N PRO A 23 11.37 2.88 4.41
CA PRO A 23 10.75 4.11 4.88
C PRO A 23 10.95 4.27 6.39
N THR A 24 10.80 5.50 6.87
CA THR A 24 10.63 5.77 8.31
C THR A 24 9.22 5.38 8.73
N ILE A 25 9.09 4.72 9.87
CA ILE A 25 7.80 4.28 10.44
C ILE A 25 7.51 5.10 11.71
N GLU A 26 6.32 5.69 11.78
CA GLU A 26 5.80 6.41 12.94
C GLU A 26 4.51 5.75 13.41
N GLY A 27 4.46 5.33 14.67
CA GLY A 27 3.23 4.87 15.29
C GLY A 27 3.44 3.93 16.47
N PRO A 28 2.35 3.34 17.01
CA PRO A 28 0.97 3.51 16.51
C PRO A 28 0.48 4.96 16.57
N VAL A 29 -0.21 5.40 15.52
CA VAL A 29 -0.75 6.76 15.40
C VAL A 29 -1.95 6.91 16.34
N THR A 30 -1.90 7.93 17.19
CA THR A 30 -2.97 8.29 18.12
C THR A 30 -3.40 9.75 17.90
N GLY A 31 -4.51 10.16 18.53
CA GLY A 31 -5.06 11.51 18.37
C GLY A 31 -6.10 11.64 17.26
N GLY A 32 -6.49 12.89 16.96
CA GLY A 32 -7.63 13.20 16.11
C GLY A 32 -8.95 12.74 16.73
N LEU A 33 -9.82 12.15 15.92
CA LEU A 33 -11.10 11.56 16.32
C LEU A 33 -10.94 10.23 17.09
N GLY A 34 -9.71 9.76 17.30
CA GLY A 34 -9.39 8.60 18.13
C GLY A 34 -9.44 7.24 17.42
N THR A 35 -10.10 7.15 16.26
CA THR A 35 -10.16 5.95 15.43
C THR A 35 -9.76 6.28 13.99
N PRO A 36 -8.99 5.44 13.31
CA PRO A 36 -8.66 5.69 11.91
C PRO A 36 -9.90 5.57 11.02
N PHE A 37 -9.95 6.36 9.96
CA PHE A 37 -11.01 6.26 8.96
C PHE A 37 -10.63 5.25 7.88
N ILE A 38 -11.52 4.30 7.58
CA ILE A 38 -11.47 3.44 6.39
C ILE A 38 -12.89 3.03 6.01
N ALA A 39 -13.23 3.01 4.72
CA ALA A 39 -14.47 2.37 4.27
C ALA A 39 -14.25 0.85 4.17
N ALA A 40 -14.50 0.16 5.28
CA ALA A 40 -14.33 -1.28 5.44
C ALA A 40 -15.51 -1.89 6.22
N THR A 41 -15.22 -2.79 7.16
CA THR A 41 -16.20 -3.38 8.08
C THR A 41 -16.71 -2.35 9.10
N THR A 42 -17.94 -2.55 9.58
CA THR A 42 -18.60 -1.67 10.56
C THR A 42 -18.71 -2.28 11.96
N PHE A 43 -18.16 -3.48 12.17
CA PHE A 43 -18.10 -4.14 13.47
C PHE A 43 -16.74 -3.88 14.15
N ASP A 44 -16.71 -4.05 15.47
CA ASP A 44 -15.48 -3.93 16.26
C ASP A 44 -14.62 -5.19 16.12
N LEU A 45 -13.38 -5.05 15.63
CA LEU A 45 -12.44 -6.15 15.43
C LEU A 45 -12.11 -6.90 16.73
N SER A 46 -12.25 -6.26 17.90
CA SER A 46 -12.05 -6.93 19.18
C SER A 46 -13.04 -8.10 19.39
N GLN A 47 -14.23 -8.02 18.79
CA GLN A 47 -15.27 -9.06 18.85
C GLN A 47 -14.85 -10.36 18.15
N VAL A 48 -13.86 -10.27 17.26
CA VAL A 48 -13.29 -11.42 16.52
C VAL A 48 -11.84 -11.69 16.90
N GLY A 49 -11.36 -11.08 17.99
CA GLY A 49 -9.99 -11.28 18.50
C GLY A 49 -8.91 -10.61 17.65
N TYR A 50 -9.26 -9.58 16.89
CA TYR A 50 -8.34 -8.76 16.11
C TYR A 50 -8.16 -7.36 16.73
N VAL A 51 -7.06 -6.70 16.38
CA VAL A 51 -6.80 -5.30 16.68
C VAL A 51 -6.63 -4.50 15.39
N GLU A 52 -6.96 -3.21 15.45
CA GLU A 52 -6.66 -2.22 14.42
C GLU A 52 -5.58 -1.27 14.92
N GLU A 53 -4.50 -1.15 14.17
CA GLU A 53 -3.43 -0.18 14.43
C GLU A 53 -3.13 0.61 13.15
N GLU A 54 -2.83 1.88 13.29
CA GLU A 54 -2.45 2.74 12.17
C GLU A 54 -1.01 3.20 12.35
N PHE A 55 -0.24 3.20 11.27
CA PHE A 55 1.12 3.71 11.25
C PHE A 55 1.28 4.67 10.09
N PHE A 56 2.08 5.71 10.27
CA PHE A 56 2.54 6.55 9.17
C PHE A 56 3.88 6.03 8.67
N ILE A 57 4.03 6.03 7.36
CA ILE A 57 5.30 5.75 6.68
C ILE A 57 5.69 6.95 5.84
N SER A 58 6.98 7.29 5.86
CA SER A 58 7.51 8.41 5.09
C SER A 58 8.87 8.10 4.51
N GLY A 59 9.15 8.65 3.34
CA GLY A 59 10.40 8.44 2.62
C GLY A 59 10.49 9.32 1.39
N THR A 60 11.38 8.96 0.47
CA THR A 60 11.44 9.52 -0.88
C THR A 60 11.00 8.44 -1.87
N ALA A 61 9.96 8.72 -2.64
CA ALA A 61 9.43 7.80 -3.64
C ALA A 61 9.92 8.22 -5.04
N THR A 62 10.10 7.22 -5.90
CA THR A 62 10.40 7.39 -7.32
C THR A 62 9.14 7.23 -8.15
N ALA A 63 8.87 8.19 -9.03
CA ALA A 63 7.79 8.07 -10.00
C ALA A 63 8.16 7.09 -11.11
N PHE A 64 7.16 6.47 -11.73
CA PHE A 64 7.34 5.65 -12.93
C PHE A 64 6.57 6.23 -14.11
N THR A 65 7.21 6.23 -15.29
CA THR A 65 6.61 6.65 -16.55
C THR A 65 6.67 5.50 -17.55
N ASN A 66 5.59 5.31 -18.29
CA ASN A 66 5.51 4.29 -19.33
C ASN A 66 6.37 4.68 -20.54
N VAL A 67 7.14 3.72 -21.06
CA VAL A 67 7.97 3.94 -22.27
C VAL A 67 7.12 3.94 -23.54
N GLY A 68 6.02 3.18 -23.53
CA GLY A 68 5.09 3.04 -24.64
C GLY A 68 3.65 2.86 -24.17
N PRO A 69 2.69 2.61 -25.08
CA PRO A 69 1.29 2.41 -24.73
C PRO A 69 1.10 1.26 -23.73
N LEU A 70 0.19 1.43 -22.76
CA LEU A 70 -0.20 0.39 -21.82
C LEU A 70 -1.20 -0.57 -22.51
N GLY A 71 -0.71 -1.68 -23.03
CA GLY A 71 -1.52 -2.73 -23.65
C GLY A 71 -2.33 -3.56 -22.63
N SER A 72 -3.20 -4.45 -23.10
CA SER A 72 -4.10 -5.22 -22.22
C SER A 72 -3.47 -6.49 -21.62
N ASP A 73 -2.21 -6.80 -21.92
CA ASP A 73 -1.50 -7.98 -21.42
C ASP A 73 -0.92 -7.80 -20.00
N GLY A 74 -0.94 -6.57 -19.48
CA GLY A 74 -0.41 -6.22 -18.16
C GLY A 74 1.11 -6.26 -18.06
N HIS A 75 1.83 -6.45 -19.18
CA HIS A 75 3.29 -6.52 -19.21
C HIS A 75 3.85 -5.23 -19.82
N TRP A 76 4.07 -4.23 -18.97
CA TRP A 76 4.51 -2.91 -19.41
C TRP A 76 5.95 -2.61 -19.03
N THR A 77 6.66 -1.91 -19.92
CA THR A 77 7.95 -1.31 -19.60
C THR A 77 7.74 0.10 -19.06
N ALA A 78 8.22 0.32 -17.84
CA ALA A 78 8.29 1.63 -17.23
C ALA A 78 9.74 2.01 -16.94
N ILE A 79 10.01 3.31 -16.92
CA ILE A 79 11.29 3.87 -16.50
C ILE A 79 11.10 4.74 -15.26
N PRO A 80 12.09 4.78 -14.34
CA PRO A 80 12.12 5.75 -13.26
C PRO A 80 12.04 7.18 -13.79
N GLY A 81 11.28 8.02 -13.10
CA GLY A 81 11.14 9.45 -13.35
C GLY A 81 11.61 10.27 -12.15
N ASP A 82 10.87 11.33 -11.86
CA ASP A 82 11.17 12.23 -10.74
C ASP A 82 11.13 11.52 -9.39
N THR A 83 11.74 12.13 -8.37
CA THR A 83 11.66 11.69 -6.99
C THR A 83 10.99 12.76 -6.13
N ALA A 84 10.23 12.35 -5.11
CA ALA A 84 9.56 13.26 -4.20
C ALA A 84 9.44 12.66 -2.80
N ALA A 85 9.50 13.54 -1.79
CA ALA A 85 9.18 13.14 -0.42
C ALA A 85 7.69 12.80 -0.31
N TYR A 86 7.37 11.79 0.49
CA TYR A 86 5.99 11.42 0.80
C TYR A 86 5.83 11.13 2.29
N LYS A 87 4.59 11.27 2.78
CA LYS A 87 4.13 10.72 4.05
C LYS A 87 2.72 10.17 3.84
N THR A 88 2.57 8.87 4.01
CA THR A 88 1.26 8.20 3.92
C THR A 88 1.05 7.29 5.13
N ARG A 89 0.01 6.47 5.12
CA ARG A 89 -0.31 5.53 6.20
C ARG A 89 -0.45 4.09 5.72
N ILE A 90 -0.30 3.18 6.67
CA ILE A 90 -0.76 1.80 6.62
C ILE A 90 -1.74 1.55 7.77
N LEU A 91 -2.76 0.74 7.53
CA LEU A 91 -3.71 0.26 8.54
C LEU A 91 -3.55 -1.25 8.69
N VAL A 92 -3.29 -1.70 9.90
CA VAL A 92 -3.02 -3.10 10.22
C VAL A 92 -4.20 -3.68 10.97
N HIS A 93 -4.80 -4.73 10.41
CA HIS A 93 -5.74 -5.62 11.10
C HIS A 93 -5.02 -6.94 11.36
N ARG A 94 -4.79 -7.29 12.62
CA ARG A 94 -4.06 -8.52 12.98
C ARG A 94 -4.64 -9.20 14.22
N PRO A 95 -4.38 -10.50 14.45
CA PRO A 95 -4.75 -11.15 15.68
C PRO A 95 -4.19 -10.41 16.92
N ALA A 96 -5.04 -10.20 17.92
CA ALA A 96 -4.64 -9.58 19.19
C ALA A 96 -3.64 -10.46 19.96
N THR A 97 -3.81 -11.79 19.85
CA THR A 97 -2.94 -12.79 20.46
C THR A 97 -1.90 -13.26 19.44
N PRO A 98 -0.59 -13.02 19.64
CA PRO A 98 0.44 -13.33 18.65
C PRO A 98 0.48 -14.81 18.21
N SER A 99 0.18 -15.75 19.11
CA SER A 99 0.15 -17.19 18.78
C SER A 99 -1.00 -17.60 17.84
N ARG A 100 -1.94 -16.69 17.55
CA ARG A 100 -3.01 -16.90 16.56
C ARG A 100 -2.61 -16.42 15.17
N PHE A 101 -1.53 -15.67 15.03
CA PHE A 101 -1.04 -15.23 13.73
C PHE A 101 -0.40 -16.39 12.97
N ASN A 102 -0.84 -16.61 11.73
CA ASN A 102 -0.38 -17.74 10.91
C ASN A 102 0.84 -17.43 10.04
N GLY A 103 1.41 -16.23 10.13
CA GLY A 103 2.56 -15.81 9.33
C GLY A 103 2.23 -15.22 7.96
N THR A 104 0.96 -15.14 7.58
CA THR A 104 0.53 -14.57 6.28
C THR A 104 0.01 -13.15 6.44
N VAL A 105 0.55 -12.23 5.64
CA VAL A 105 0.11 -10.84 5.56
C VAL A 105 -0.48 -10.57 4.18
N ILE A 106 -1.74 -10.11 4.14
CA ILE A 106 -2.36 -9.57 2.93
C ILE A 106 -2.09 -8.08 2.89
N VAL A 107 -1.41 -7.59 1.86
CA VAL A 107 -1.14 -6.16 1.67
C VAL A 107 -2.06 -5.64 0.59
N GLU A 108 -3.04 -4.84 0.98
CA GLU A 108 -4.07 -4.30 0.10
C GLU A 108 -3.72 -2.88 -0.35
N TRP A 109 -3.78 -2.67 -1.66
CA TRP A 109 -3.80 -1.34 -2.24
C TRP A 109 -5.20 -0.77 -2.10
N LEU A 110 -5.39 0.26 -1.26
CA LEU A 110 -6.72 0.79 -0.98
C LEU A 110 -7.36 1.42 -2.21
N ASN A 111 -8.63 1.10 -2.44
CA ASN A 111 -9.41 1.61 -3.55
C ASN A 111 -9.86 3.05 -3.28
N VAL A 112 -9.73 3.93 -4.29
CA VAL A 112 -10.15 5.34 -4.19
C VAL A 112 -11.28 5.74 -5.14
N SER A 113 -11.92 4.79 -5.83
CA SER A 113 -12.97 5.08 -6.82
C SER A 113 -14.16 5.85 -6.22
N GLY A 114 -14.42 5.67 -4.93
CA GLY A 114 -15.44 6.42 -4.17
C GLY A 114 -14.99 7.80 -3.67
N GLY A 115 -13.77 8.25 -3.98
CA GLY A 115 -13.22 9.51 -3.48
C GLY A 115 -12.72 9.45 -2.03
N LEU A 116 -12.37 8.26 -1.54
CA LEU A 116 -11.97 7.95 -0.17
C LEU A 116 -11.20 6.63 -0.16
N ASP A 117 -10.47 6.33 0.91
CA ASP A 117 -9.87 5.01 1.09
C ASP A 117 -10.93 3.94 1.42
N ALA A 118 -11.02 2.92 0.58
CA ALA A 118 -11.86 1.73 0.77
C ALA A 118 -11.03 0.45 0.70
N ALA A 119 -11.43 -0.56 1.47
CA ALA A 119 -10.75 -1.86 1.58
C ALA A 119 -11.61 -3.01 1.00
N PRO A 120 -11.85 -3.05 -0.33
CA PRO A 120 -12.64 -4.12 -0.95
C PRO A 120 -12.13 -5.54 -0.66
N ASP A 121 -10.83 -5.78 -0.57
CA ASP A 121 -10.32 -7.14 -0.34
C ASP A 121 -10.64 -7.59 1.08
N TRP A 122 -10.46 -6.71 2.07
CA TRP A 122 -10.95 -6.96 3.43
C TRP A 122 -12.46 -7.19 3.46
N ILE A 123 -13.26 -6.30 2.85
CA ILE A 123 -14.73 -6.45 2.81
C ILE A 123 -15.11 -7.82 2.26
N ALA A 124 -14.46 -8.26 1.19
CA ALA A 124 -14.79 -9.51 0.51
C ALA A 124 -14.31 -10.76 1.27
N ALA A 125 -13.15 -10.71 1.93
CA ALA A 125 -12.46 -11.92 2.41
C ALA A 125 -12.11 -11.93 3.91
N HIS A 126 -12.50 -10.92 4.70
CA HIS A 126 -12.16 -10.85 6.14
C HIS A 126 -12.56 -12.09 6.92
N THR A 127 -13.70 -12.73 6.63
CA THR A 127 -14.14 -13.94 7.35
C THR A 127 -13.12 -15.08 7.23
N GLY A 128 -12.57 -15.29 6.03
CA GLY A 128 -11.50 -16.26 5.79
C GLY A 128 -10.18 -15.82 6.40
N MET A 129 -9.80 -14.55 6.22
CA MET A 129 -8.56 -14.01 6.80
C MET A 129 -8.54 -14.17 8.34
N ILE A 130 -9.66 -13.85 9.00
CA ILE A 130 -9.85 -13.97 10.45
C ILE A 130 -9.82 -15.43 10.89
N HIS A 131 -10.52 -16.32 10.17
CA HIS A 131 -10.54 -17.75 10.47
C HIS A 131 -9.13 -18.35 10.46
N GLU A 132 -8.34 -18.01 9.44
CA GLU A 132 -6.98 -18.50 9.26
C GLU A 132 -5.95 -17.82 10.18
N GLY A 133 -6.30 -16.69 10.81
CA GLY A 133 -5.36 -15.93 11.62
C GLY A 133 -4.34 -15.11 10.80
N MET A 134 -4.74 -14.64 9.62
CA MET A 134 -3.92 -13.78 8.76
C MET A 134 -3.92 -12.34 9.27
N ALA A 135 -2.86 -11.59 8.99
CA ALA A 135 -2.87 -10.14 9.12
C ALA A 135 -3.26 -9.51 7.77
N TRP A 136 -3.94 -8.37 7.83
CA TRP A 136 -4.28 -7.54 6.68
C TRP A 136 -3.67 -6.15 6.88
N VAL A 137 -3.12 -5.58 5.82
CA VAL A 137 -2.51 -4.25 5.83
C VAL A 137 -3.02 -3.45 4.64
N GLY A 138 -3.87 -2.46 4.89
CA GLY A 138 -4.31 -1.50 3.89
C GLY A 138 -3.31 -0.36 3.72
N VAL A 139 -2.87 -0.09 2.50
CA VAL A 139 -1.93 0.99 2.17
C VAL A 139 -2.66 2.11 1.44
N SER A 140 -2.59 3.33 1.99
CA SER A 140 -3.07 4.55 1.32
C SER A 140 -2.09 4.98 0.22
N ALA A 141 -2.08 4.26 -0.89
CA ALA A 141 -1.10 4.43 -1.97
C ALA A 141 -1.54 5.40 -3.08
N GLN A 142 -2.78 5.90 -3.05
CA GLN A 142 -3.30 6.81 -4.09
C GLN A 142 -3.63 8.19 -3.54
N PHE A 143 -3.43 9.19 -4.40
CA PHE A 143 -3.58 10.60 -4.10
C PHE A 143 -4.98 10.95 -3.62
N VAL A 144 -6.01 10.46 -4.32
CA VAL A 144 -7.41 10.83 -4.04
C VAL A 144 -7.86 10.42 -2.64
N GLY A 145 -7.39 9.28 -2.13
CA GLY A 145 -7.72 8.82 -0.78
C GLY A 145 -7.12 9.70 0.32
N VAL A 146 -5.90 10.20 0.10
CA VAL A 146 -5.14 11.01 1.06
C VAL A 146 -5.47 12.50 0.96
N GLU A 147 -5.21 13.08 -0.22
CA GLU A 147 -5.24 14.52 -0.49
C GLU A 147 -6.62 15.01 -0.97
N GLY A 148 -7.40 14.13 -1.59
CA GLY A 148 -8.68 14.45 -2.20
C GLY A 148 -8.65 14.63 -3.71
N GLY A 149 -9.83 14.84 -4.28
CA GLY A 149 -10.07 14.87 -5.71
C GLY A 149 -11.39 14.19 -6.06
N SER A 150 -11.74 14.21 -7.34
CA SER A 150 -12.96 13.54 -7.82
C SER A 150 -12.76 12.02 -7.84
N GLY A 151 -13.63 11.28 -7.16
CA GLY A 151 -13.73 9.84 -7.35
C GLY A 151 -14.41 9.49 -8.67
N LEU A 152 -14.13 8.29 -9.19
CA LEU A 152 -14.74 7.77 -10.43
C LEU A 152 -16.26 7.59 -10.32
N LEU A 153 -16.78 7.34 -9.12
CA LEU A 153 -18.20 7.06 -8.90
C LEU A 153 -19.07 8.32 -8.73
N GLY A 154 -18.49 9.53 -8.79
CA GLY A 154 -19.24 10.78 -8.61
C GLY A 154 -19.85 10.97 -7.22
N LEU A 155 -19.42 10.18 -6.24
CA LEU A 155 -19.82 10.33 -4.84
C LEU A 155 -19.11 11.54 -4.22
N PRO A 156 -19.70 12.17 -3.19
CA PRO A 156 -19.02 13.20 -2.41
C PRO A 156 -17.71 12.66 -1.84
N PRO A 157 -16.54 13.26 -2.18
CA PRO A 157 -15.25 12.75 -1.74
C PRO A 157 -15.08 12.93 -0.24
N ARG A 158 -14.40 11.97 0.38
CA ARG A 158 -14.09 11.91 1.81
C ARG A 158 -12.62 11.53 2.01
N PRO A 159 -11.67 12.36 1.55
CA PRO A 159 -10.26 12.08 1.73
C PRO A 159 -9.85 12.23 3.19
N LEU A 160 -8.77 11.55 3.57
CA LEU A 160 -8.27 11.51 4.94
C LEU A 160 -8.07 12.90 5.54
N LYS A 161 -7.39 13.79 4.81
CA LYS A 161 -7.09 15.15 5.28
C LYS A 161 -8.34 15.99 5.57
N THR A 162 -9.49 15.65 5.00
CA THR A 162 -10.77 16.29 5.28
C THR A 162 -11.52 15.60 6.42
N ILE A 163 -11.44 14.27 6.50
CA ILE A 163 -12.16 13.50 7.52
C ILE A 163 -11.62 13.78 8.92
N ASP A 164 -10.30 13.80 9.07
CA ASP A 164 -9.65 14.12 10.33
C ASP A 164 -8.36 14.92 10.08
N PRO A 165 -8.47 16.25 9.91
CA PRO A 165 -7.33 17.11 9.62
C PRO A 165 -6.27 17.12 10.73
N VAL A 166 -6.68 16.85 11.98
CA VAL A 166 -5.75 16.80 13.13
C VAL A 166 -4.87 15.57 13.02
N ARG A 167 -5.46 14.43 12.66
CA ARG A 167 -4.73 13.17 12.48
C ARG A 167 -3.93 13.14 11.18
N TYR A 168 -4.54 13.55 10.07
CA TYR A 168 -4.00 13.34 8.73
C TYR A 168 -3.39 14.57 8.07
N GLY A 169 -3.44 15.74 8.71
CA GLY A 169 -2.94 17.00 8.13
C GLY A 169 -1.44 16.96 7.75
N SER A 170 -0.66 16.09 8.39
CA SER A 170 0.77 15.90 8.07
C SER A 170 1.04 14.99 6.87
N LEU A 171 0.03 14.27 6.36
CA LEU A 171 0.20 13.40 5.20
C LEU A 171 0.49 14.23 3.94
N VAL A 172 1.34 13.68 3.07
CA VAL A 172 1.74 14.27 1.80
C VAL A 172 1.81 13.17 0.75
N HIS A 173 0.94 13.23 -0.24
CA HIS A 173 0.98 12.33 -1.40
C HIS A 173 1.46 13.08 -2.66
N PRO A 174 2.63 12.76 -3.24
CA PRO A 174 3.22 13.54 -4.33
C PRO A 174 2.57 13.31 -5.71
N GLY A 175 1.69 12.30 -5.82
CA GLY A 175 0.92 12.01 -7.03
C GLY A 175 0.94 10.52 -7.39
N ASP A 176 -0.01 10.07 -8.21
CA ASP A 176 -0.19 8.64 -8.46
C ASP A 176 0.96 7.99 -9.24
N SER A 177 1.81 8.74 -9.94
CA SER A 177 3.02 8.18 -10.56
C SER A 177 4.03 7.63 -9.54
N PHE A 178 3.99 8.11 -8.28
CA PHE A 178 4.86 7.68 -7.17
C PHE A 178 4.30 6.50 -6.37
N SER A 179 3.02 6.16 -6.57
CA SER A 179 2.26 5.20 -5.78
C SER A 179 2.88 3.80 -5.75
N TYR A 180 3.45 3.34 -6.87
CA TYR A 180 4.11 2.04 -6.98
C TYR A 180 5.32 1.91 -6.05
N ASP A 181 6.15 2.94 -5.96
CA ASP A 181 7.31 2.92 -5.07
C ASP A 181 6.87 3.10 -3.62
N MET A 182 5.89 3.97 -3.34
CA MET A 182 5.30 4.11 -2.01
C MET A 182 4.73 2.78 -1.49
N PHE A 183 4.00 2.04 -2.32
CA PHE A 183 3.48 0.71 -1.99
C PHE A 183 4.60 -0.32 -1.81
N SER A 184 5.65 -0.24 -2.64
CA SER A 184 6.83 -1.10 -2.48
C SER A 184 7.53 -0.85 -1.14
N GLN A 185 7.69 0.42 -0.75
CA GLN A 185 8.27 0.83 0.52
C GLN A 185 7.37 0.42 1.70
N ALA A 186 6.04 0.44 1.57
CA ALA A 186 5.15 -0.14 2.56
C ALA A 186 5.42 -1.65 2.76
N GLY A 187 5.61 -2.40 1.67
CA GLY A 187 6.04 -3.80 1.74
C GLY A 187 7.40 -3.99 2.43
N GLN A 188 8.35 -3.06 2.23
CA GLN A 188 9.62 -3.07 2.97
C GLN A 188 9.43 -2.82 4.46
N ALA A 189 8.56 -1.87 4.84
CA ALA A 189 8.24 -1.59 6.24
C ALA A 189 7.74 -2.83 6.98
N LEU A 190 6.92 -3.65 6.31
CA LEU A 190 6.35 -4.88 6.88
C LEU A 190 7.35 -6.05 6.92
N ARG A 191 8.28 -6.14 5.97
CA ARG A 191 9.27 -7.24 5.92
C ARG A 191 10.50 -6.98 6.79
N HIS A 192 10.95 -5.73 6.81
CA HIS A 192 12.20 -5.31 7.42
C HIS A 192 11.97 -4.01 8.21
N PRO A 193 11.11 -4.03 9.24
CA PRO A 193 10.78 -2.85 10.03
C PRO A 193 12.03 -2.27 10.71
N SER A 194 12.08 -0.94 10.78
CA SER A 194 13.06 -0.20 11.56
C SER A 194 12.33 0.73 12.52
N GLY A 195 12.48 0.48 13.82
CA GLY A 195 11.69 1.16 14.85
C GLY A 195 10.40 0.39 15.13
N PRO A 196 9.21 1.02 15.03
CA PRO A 196 7.94 0.30 15.15
C PRO A 196 7.84 -0.90 14.20
N ASP A 197 7.19 -1.97 14.65
CA ASP A 197 6.99 -3.24 13.94
C ASP A 197 5.49 -3.42 13.62
N PRO A 198 5.03 -2.86 12.49
CA PRO A 198 3.64 -2.92 12.05
C PRO A 198 3.21 -4.29 11.50
#